data_AF-A0A7Y8E5X5-F1
#
_entry.id   AF-A0A7Y8E5X5-F1
#
_cell.length_a   1.000
_cell.length_b   1.000
_cell.length_c   1.000
_cell.angle_alpha   90.00
_cell.angle_beta   90.00
_cell.angle_gamma   90.00
#
_symmetry.space_group_name_H-M   'P 1'
#
loop_
_entity.id
_entity.type
_entity.pdbx_description
1 polymer ?
#
loop_
_entity_poly.entity_id
_entity_poly.type
_entity_poly.pdbx_seq_one_letter_code
_entity_poly.pdbx_strand_id
1 'polypeptide(L)' 'MTALNPLHTLWLTETVRLREEHAGPLEDLEANRLARTAGGDLATRIQQRALHLAERDGL' A
#
# COMPACT_ATOMS: atom_id res chain seq x y z
N MET A 1 -12.67 2.42 -14.29
CA MET A 1 -11.51 2.08 -13.44
C MET A 1 -10.58 1.22 -14.26
N THR A 2 -9.42 1.74 -14.65
CA THR A 2 -8.41 0.96 -15.37
C THR A 2 -7.92 -0.14 -14.45
N ALA A 3 -7.97 -1.41 -14.88
CA ALA A 3 -7.46 -2.50 -14.06
C ALA A 3 -5.99 -2.23 -13.69
N LEU A 4 -5.67 -2.28 -12.39
CA LEU A 4 -4.30 -2.16 -11.90
C LEU A 4 -3.46 -3.30 -12.49
N ASN A 5 -2.48 -2.94 -13.32
CA ASN A 5 -1.48 -3.90 -13.77
C ASN A 5 -0.40 -4.07 -12.67
N PRO A 6 0.44 -5.12 -12.74
CA PRO A 6 1.47 -5.35 -11.73
C PRO A 6 2.44 -4.16 -11.54
N LEU A 7 2.76 -3.45 -12.62
CA LEU A 7 3.65 -2.29 -12.56
C LEU A 7 3.03 -1.13 -11.77
N HIS A 8 1.72 -0.88 -11.91
CA HIS A 8 1.02 0.14 -11.13
C HIS A 8 1.02 -0.18 -9.63
N THR A 9 0.83 -1.44 -9.24
CA THR A 9 0.90 -1.86 -7.84
C THR A 9 2.29 -1.63 -7.24
N LEU A 10 3.35 -1.95 -8.00
CA LEU A 10 4.72 -1.68 -7.59
C LEU A 10 4.99 -0.18 -7.46
N TRP A 11 4.49 0.63 -8.39
CA TRP A 11 4.60 2.09 -8.32
C TRP A 11 3.87 2.70 -7.13
N LEU A 12 2.65 2.25 -6.83
CA LEU A 12 1.91 2.69 -5.63
C LEU A 12 2.69 2.35 -4.36
N THR A 13 3.23 1.13 -4.31
CA THR A 13 4.04 0.67 -3.19
C THR A 13 5.26 1.56 -2.97
N GLU A 14 5.99 1.86 -4.04
CA GLU A 14 7.17 2.72 -3.96
C GLU A 14 6.81 4.17 -3.62
N THR A 15 5.68 4.67 -4.11
CA THR A 15 5.17 6.01 -3.77
C THR A 15 4.87 6.13 -2.28
N VAL A 16 4.25 5.11 -1.69
CA VAL A 16 4.01 5.05 -0.24
C VAL A 16 5.33 5.03 0.53
N ARG A 17 6.29 4.19 0.13
CA ARG A 17 7.63 4.13 0.74
C ARG A 17 8.31 5.50 0.71
N LEU A 18 8.33 6.15 -0.46
CA LEU A 18 8.95 7.46 -0.64
C LEU A 18 8.25 8.54 0.17
N ARG A 19 6.91 8.55 0.23
CA ARG A 19 6.17 9.47 1.09
C ARG A 19 6.58 9.30 2.55
N GLU A 20 6.66 8.06 3.02
CA GLU A 20 7.03 7.78 4.41
C GLU A 20 8.48 8.15 4.72
N GLU A 21 9.39 7.98 3.76
CA GLU A 21 10.78 8.42 3.85
C GLU A 21 10.90 9.95 4.00
N HIS A 22 10.08 10.73 3.28
CA HIS A 22 10.17 12.19 3.28
C HIS A 22 9.33 12.87 4.38
N ALA A 23 8.17 12.32 4.72
CA ALA A 23 7.18 12.93 5.62
C ALA A 23 6.97 12.16 6.93
N GLY A 24 7.72 11.08 7.14
CA GLY A 24 7.55 10.17 8.26
C GLY A 24 6.42 9.15 8.06
N PRO A 25 6.25 8.22 9.02
CA PRO A 25 5.28 7.13 8.91
C PRO A 25 3.85 7.61 8.63
N LEU A 26 3.08 6.84 7.86
CA LEU A 26 1.64 7.05 7.77
C LEU A 26 0.96 6.51 9.05
N GLU A 27 0.07 7.30 9.63
CA GLU A 27 -0.77 6.86 10.75
C GLU A 27 -1.95 6.00 10.25
N ASP A 28 -1.65 4.80 9.73
CA ASP A 28 -2.62 3.91 9.09
C ASP A 28 -2.68 2.50 9.70
N LEU A 29 -2.85 2.44 11.02
CA LEU A 29 -2.91 1.17 11.75
C LEU A 29 -3.93 0.17 11.17
N GLU A 30 -5.04 0.66 10.60
CA GLU A 30 -6.03 -0.19 9.94
C GLU A 30 -5.51 -0.84 8.65
N ALA A 31 -4.82 -0.09 7.79
CA ALA A 31 -4.22 -0.63 6.58
C ALA A 31 -3.17 -1.71 6.91
N ASN A 32 -2.36 -1.45 7.96
CA ASN A 32 -1.41 -2.42 8.49
C ASN A 32 -2.10 -3.67 9.05
N ARG A 33 -3.21 -3.51 9.78
CA ARG A 33 -3.98 -4.64 10.33
C ARG A 33 -4.55 -5.51 9.22
N LEU A 34 -5.20 -4.90 8.23
CA LEU A 34 -5.78 -5.59 7.08
C LEU A 34 -4.71 -6.36 6.30
N ALA A 35 -3.58 -5.73 5.97
CA ALA A 35 -2.47 -6.38 5.28
C ALA A 35 -1.91 -7.57 6.08
N ARG A 36 -1.80 -7.46 7.41
CA ARG A 36 -1.34 -8.57 8.27
C ARG A 36 -2.35 -9.71 8.32
N THR A 37 -3.65 -9.41 8.40
CA THR A 37 -4.72 -10.40 8.42
C THR A 37 -4.86 -11.13 7.08
N ALA A 38 -4.56 -10.47 5.96
CA ALA A 38 -4.58 -11.07 4.63
C ALA A 38 -3.54 -12.20 4.43
N GLY A 39 -2.52 -12.30 5.30
CA GLY A 39 -1.50 -13.34 5.22
C GLY A 39 -0.43 -13.08 4.16
N GLY A 40 0.12 -14.14 3.56
CA GLY A 40 1.20 -14.01 2.56
C GLY A 40 2.57 -13.62 3.11
N ASP A 41 3.51 -13.42 2.20
CA ASP A 41 4.87 -12.94 2.51
C ASP A 41 4.90 -11.43 2.76
N LEU A 42 6.05 -10.92 3.20
CA LEU A 42 6.19 -9.50 3.53
C LEU A 42 5.92 -8.59 2.32
N ALA A 43 6.43 -8.96 1.14
CA ALA A 43 6.24 -8.18 -0.08
C ALA A 43 4.78 -8.07 -0.48
N THR A 44 4.00 -9.16 -0.34
CA THR A 44 2.56 -9.15 -0.57
C THR A 44 1.85 -8.22 0.39
N ARG A 45 2.19 -8.26 1.70
CA ARG A 45 1.55 -7.40 2.70
C ARG A 45 1.83 -5.92 2.45
N ILE A 46 3.05 -5.57 2.07
CA ILE A 46 3.41 -4.18 1.75
C ILE A 46 2.60 -3.67 0.55
N GLN A 47 2.46 -4.48 -0.52
CA GLN A 47 1.64 -4.11 -1.68
C GLN A 47 0.15 -3.97 -1.33
N GLN A 48 -0.39 -4.89 -0.51
CA GLN A 48 -1.79 -4.81 -0.06
C GLN A 48 -2.06 -3.56 0.77
N ARG A 49 -1.13 -3.17 1.66
CA ARG A 49 -1.23 -1.92 2.41
C ARG A 49 -1.26 -0.71 1.46
N ALA A 50 -0.35 -0.68 0.47
CA ALA A 50 -0.28 0.42 -0.49
C ALA A 50 -1.55 0.56 -1.34
N LEU A 51 -2.13 -0.57 -1.77
CA LEU A 51 -3.41 -0.58 -2.49
C LEU A 51 -4.55 -0.03 -1.62
N HIS A 52 -4.64 -0.47 -0.36
CA HIS A 52 -5.69 0.00 0.54
C HIS A 52 -5.60 1.51 0.83
N LEU A 53 -4.38 2.03 0.94
CA LEU A 53 -4.16 3.47 1.08
C LEU A 53 -4.57 4.25 -0.16
N ALA A 54 -4.25 3.73 -1.36
CA ALA A 54 -4.66 4.34 -2.61
C ALA A 54 -6.18 4.35 -2.79
N GLU A 55 -6.86 3.24 -2.48
CA GLU A 55 -8.33 3.14 -2.52
C GLU A 55 -8.98 4.14 -1.55
N ARG A 56 -8.46 4.26 -0.33
CA ARG A 56 -8.95 5.24 0.66
C ARG A 56 -8.82 6.68 0.15
N ASP A 57 -7.74 6.98 -0.55
CA ASP A 57 -7.40 8.33 -1.02
C ASP A 57 -7.98 8.65 -2.42
N GLY A 58 -8.79 7.75 -3.00
CA GLY A 58 -9.63 7.99 -4.17
C GLY A 58 -9.09 7.47 -5.51
N LEU A 59 -8.20 6.47 -5.47
CA LEU A 59 -7.71 5.78 -6.68
C LEU A 59 -8.75 4.83 -7.30
#